data_AF-A0A965GHV7-F1
#
_entry.id   AF-A0A965GHV7-F1
#
_cell.length_a   1.000
_cell.length_b   1.000
_cell.length_c   1.000
_cell.angle_alpha   90.00
_cell.angle_beta   90.00
_cell.angle_gamma   90.00
#
_symmetry.space_group_name_H-M   'P 1'
#
loop_
_entity.id
_entity.type
_entity.pdbx_description
1 polymer ?
#
loop_
_entity_poly.entity_id
_entity_poly.type
_entity_poly.pdbx_seq_one_letter_code
_entity_poly.pdbx_strand_id
1 'polypeptide(L)'
;MAELTLSANDIAAAITKGLEGYKPSVEARTVGRVTEVGDGIARVSGLPDCAVNELLEFEDGTVGLALNLDEDSIGVVVLGEAESIEENQTVKATGRILSVPVGDAMLGRVVNALGQPIDGKGEIVGAIMRRVEVQAPGIMGRKPVHEPLQTGIKAIDAMTPIGRGQRELIIGDRKTGKTTIAIDTILNQRGLGVKCIYVAIGQKGSTIAQTVEVLRQFGALEYTVVVAAPASNPAPFKYLAPYAGCAIGQQWMENG
;
A
#
# COMPACT_ATOMS: atom_id res chain seq x y z
N MET A 1 24.52 6.46 18.62
CA MET A 1 23.88 5.14 18.39
C MET A 1 23.35 4.68 19.72
N ALA A 2 22.04 4.75 19.95
CA ALA A 2 21.46 4.18 21.17
C ALA A 2 21.56 2.66 21.05
N GLU A 3 22.26 2.01 21.99
CA GLU A 3 22.26 0.55 22.12
C GLU A 3 20.83 0.10 22.39
N LEU A 4 20.21 -0.54 21.40
CA LEU A 4 18.97 -1.31 21.60
C LEU A 4 19.33 -2.51 22.48
N THR A 5 19.12 -2.37 23.78
CA THR A 5 19.25 -3.46 24.75
C THR A 5 17.99 -4.32 24.65
N LEU A 6 18.10 -5.46 23.95
CA LEU A 6 17.02 -6.45 23.89
C LEU A 6 16.98 -7.21 25.22
N SER A 7 16.00 -6.90 26.06
CA SER A 7 15.75 -7.59 27.33
C SER A 7 14.75 -8.72 27.12
N ALA A 8 15.11 -9.94 27.54
CA ALA A 8 14.22 -11.10 27.50
C ALA A 8 12.94 -10.86 28.33
N ASN A 9 13.04 -10.09 29.42
CA ASN A 9 11.90 -9.76 30.27
C ASN A 9 10.89 -8.85 29.55
N ASP A 10 11.36 -7.91 28.74
CA ASP A 10 10.49 -6.98 28.01
C ASP A 10 9.73 -7.71 26.89
N ILE A 11 10.40 -8.66 26.23
CA ILE A 11 9.78 -9.52 25.22
C ILE A 11 8.72 -10.42 25.87
N ALA A 12 9.05 -11.07 26.98
CA ALA A 12 8.10 -11.91 27.72
C ALA A 12 6.88 -11.10 28.18
N ALA A 13 7.10 -9.90 28.74
CA ALA A 13 6.03 -9.01 29.17
C ALA A 13 5.13 -8.57 28.00
N ALA A 14 5.71 -8.27 26.83
CA ALA A 14 4.95 -7.92 25.63
C ALA A 14 4.05 -9.08 25.16
N ILE A 15 4.57 -10.32 25.14
CA ILE A 15 3.81 -11.52 24.78
C ILE A 15 2.69 -11.77 25.79
N THR A 16 2.99 -11.72 27.09
CA THR A 16 1.99 -11.91 28.16
C THR A 16 0.87 -10.87 28.05
N LYS A 17 1.21 -9.60 27.85
CA LYS A 17 0.24 -8.52 27.64
C LYS A 17 -0.63 -8.73 26.39
N GLY A 18 -0.06 -9.29 25.31
CA GLY A 18 -0.82 -9.66 24.12
C GLY A 18 -1.84 -10.78 24.37
N LEU A 19 -1.52 -11.71 25.28
CA LEU A 19 -2.40 -12.82 25.66
C LEU A 19 -3.49 -12.43 26.66
N GLU A 20 -3.25 -11.46 27.54
CA GLU A 20 -4.20 -11.01 28.57
C GLU A 20 -5.57 -10.54 28.00
N GLY A 21 -5.60 -10.10 26.74
CA GLY A 21 -6.82 -9.69 26.04
C GLY A 21 -7.46 -10.75 25.14
N TYR A 22 -6.82 -11.92 24.95
CA TYR A 22 -7.31 -12.93 24.02
C TYR A 22 -8.53 -13.66 24.59
N LYS A 23 -9.69 -13.46 23.96
CA LYS A 23 -10.91 -14.20 24.27
C LYS A 23 -11.23 -15.13 23.10
N PRO A 24 -11.12 -16.46 23.28
CA PRO A 24 -11.55 -17.40 22.25
C PRO A 24 -13.06 -17.20 22.01
N SER A 25 -13.43 -16.97 20.76
CA SER A 25 -14.81 -16.87 20.33
C SER A 25 -15.08 -17.94 19.27
N VAL A 26 -16.28 -18.51 19.30
CA VAL A 26 -16.77 -19.42 18.27
C VAL A 26 -17.81 -18.64 17.48
N GLU A 27 -17.41 -18.08 16.34
CA GLU A 27 -18.32 -17.43 15.41
C GLU A 27 -18.68 -18.40 14.29
N ALA A 28 -19.98 -18.64 14.10
CA ALA A 28 -20.46 -19.30 12.89
C ALA A 28 -20.21 -18.34 11.72
N ARG A 29 -19.26 -18.69 10.85
CA ARG A 29 -18.96 -17.93 9.63
C ARG A 29 -19.20 -18.82 8.42
N THR A 30 -19.80 -18.23 7.39
CA THR A 30 -19.91 -18.88 6.10
C THR A 30 -18.51 -19.04 5.51
N VAL A 31 -18.20 -20.25 5.05
CA VAL A 31 -16.92 -20.59 4.43
C VAL A 31 -17.13 -20.92 2.96
N GLY A 32 -16.18 -20.50 2.13
CA GLY A 32 -16.07 -20.93 0.75
C GLY A 32 -15.05 -22.04 0.58
N ARG A 33 -15.03 -22.64 -0.61
CA ARG A 33 -14.01 -23.61 -1.00
C ARG A 33 -13.44 -23.27 -2.37
N VAL A 34 -12.12 -23.38 -2.50
CA VAL A 34 -11.44 -23.27 -3.79
C VAL A 34 -11.88 -24.43 -4.68
N THR A 35 -12.39 -24.12 -5.86
CA THR A 35 -12.77 -25.11 -6.89
C THR A 35 -11.73 -25.24 -7.98
N GLU A 36 -10.97 -24.18 -8.24
CA GLU A 36 -9.91 -24.14 -9.25
C GLU A 36 -8.89 -23.08 -8.84
N VAL A 37 -7.61 -23.32 -9.12
CA VAL A 37 -6.54 -22.33 -8.96
C VAL A 37 -5.58 -22.43 -10.13
N GLY A 38 -5.23 -21.29 -10.71
CA GLY A 38 -4.31 -21.20 -11.85
C GLY A 38 -3.91 -19.75 -12.14
N ASP A 39 -2.63 -19.54 -12.50
CA ASP A 39 -2.09 -18.23 -12.90
C ASP A 39 -2.37 -17.08 -11.91
N GLY A 40 -2.43 -17.38 -10.60
CA GLY A 40 -2.72 -16.38 -9.56
C GLY A 40 -4.20 -16.00 -9.43
N ILE A 41 -5.08 -16.77 -10.05
CA ILE A 41 -6.53 -16.64 -9.93
C ILE A 41 -7.07 -17.92 -9.29
N ALA A 42 -7.93 -17.77 -8.29
CA ALA A 42 -8.68 -18.85 -7.69
C ALA A 42 -10.17 -18.66 -7.99
N ARG A 43 -10.88 -19.75 -8.29
CA ARG A 43 -12.34 -19.79 -8.26
C ARG A 43 -12.77 -20.35 -6.92
N VAL A 44 -13.68 -19.64 -6.26
CA VAL A 44 -14.18 -20.01 -4.94
C VAL A 44 -15.69 -20.21 -5.02
N SER A 45 -16.17 -21.35 -4.56
CA SER A 45 -17.61 -21.61 -4.39
C SER A 45 -18.05 -21.27 -2.97
N GLY A 46 -19.34 -20.96 -2.80
CA GLY A 46 -19.90 -20.55 -1.51
C GLY A 46 -19.78 -19.03 -1.27
N LEU A 47 -19.73 -18.62 0.00
CA LEU A 47 -19.71 -17.21 0.41
C LEU A 47 -20.82 -16.34 -0.24
N PRO A 48 -22.12 -16.66 -0.04
CA PRO A 48 -23.25 -15.96 -0.69
C PRO A 48 -23.33 -14.47 -0.31
N ASP A 49 -22.75 -14.08 0.83
CA ASP A 49 -22.73 -12.71 1.32
C ASP A 49 -21.44 -11.94 0.93
N CYS A 50 -20.59 -12.51 0.07
CA CYS A 50 -19.35 -11.86 -0.37
C CYS A 50 -19.65 -10.60 -1.20
N ALA A 51 -18.98 -9.51 -0.86
CA ALA A 51 -19.05 -8.28 -1.63
C ALA A 51 -17.97 -8.20 -2.72
N VAL A 52 -18.27 -7.45 -3.78
CA VAL A 52 -17.26 -7.07 -4.78
C VAL A 52 -16.15 -6.27 -4.10
N ASN A 53 -14.91 -6.54 -4.46
CA ASN A 53 -13.69 -5.97 -3.88
C ASN A 53 -13.48 -6.30 -2.39
N GLU A 54 -14.15 -7.33 -1.88
CA GLU A 54 -13.87 -7.84 -0.54
C GLU A 54 -12.55 -8.62 -0.51
N LEU A 55 -11.82 -8.47 0.59
CA LEU A 55 -10.68 -9.31 0.89
C LEU A 55 -11.16 -10.67 1.39
N LEU A 56 -10.63 -11.73 0.80
CA LEU A 56 -10.84 -13.10 1.22
C LEU A 56 -9.54 -13.64 1.81
N GLU A 57 -9.64 -14.48 2.83
CA GLU A 57 -8.51 -15.11 3.49
C GLU A 57 -8.53 -16.62 3.21
N PHE A 58 -7.48 -17.11 2.57
CA PHE A 58 -7.25 -18.53 2.33
C PHE A 58 -6.77 -19.20 3.64
N GLU A 59 -6.83 -20.53 3.69
CA GLU A 59 -6.50 -21.29 4.90
C GLU A 59 -5.03 -21.14 5.35
N ASP A 60 -4.12 -20.84 4.42
CA ASP A 60 -2.70 -20.55 4.67
C ASP A 60 -2.44 -19.10 5.15
N GLY A 61 -3.49 -18.27 5.25
CA GLY A 61 -3.41 -16.85 5.58
C GLY A 61 -3.11 -15.94 4.40
N THR A 62 -2.95 -16.50 3.18
CA THR A 62 -2.85 -15.70 1.96
C THR A 62 -4.15 -14.92 1.77
N VAL A 63 -4.04 -13.70 1.25
CA VAL A 63 -5.19 -12.84 1.00
C VAL A 63 -5.52 -12.87 -0.49
N GLY A 64 -6.80 -12.87 -0.82
CA GLY A 64 -7.32 -12.71 -2.18
C GLY A 64 -8.28 -11.53 -2.27
N LEU A 65 -8.49 -11.04 -3.49
CA LEU A 65 -9.46 -10.00 -3.82
C LEU A 65 -10.59 -10.61 -4.63
N ALA A 66 -11.82 -10.56 -4.11
CA ALA A 66 -13.02 -10.94 -4.85
C ALA A 66 -13.29 -9.90 -5.94
N LEU A 67 -13.07 -10.25 -7.21
CA LEU A 67 -13.27 -9.34 -8.35
C LEU A 67 -14.58 -9.62 -9.10
N ASN A 68 -14.86 -10.90 -9.39
CA ASN A 68 -16.06 -11.31 -10.12
C ASN A 68 -16.95 -12.12 -9.19
N LEU A 69 -18.24 -11.80 -9.17
CA LEU A 69 -19.27 -12.58 -8.49
C LEU A 69 -20.18 -13.18 -9.58
N ASP A 70 -19.89 -14.41 -9.98
CA ASP A 70 -20.75 -15.19 -10.87
C ASP A 70 -21.85 -15.90 -10.06
N GLU A 71 -22.84 -16.49 -10.74
CA GLU A 71 -23.99 -17.13 -10.07
C GLU A 71 -23.57 -18.22 -9.06
N ASP A 72 -22.60 -19.06 -9.45
CA ASP A 72 -22.16 -20.21 -8.66
C ASP A 72 -20.69 -20.12 -8.19
N SER A 73 -19.96 -19.06 -8.57
CA SER A 73 -18.53 -18.95 -8.27
C SER A 73 -18.07 -17.51 -8.11
N ILE A 74 -17.03 -17.32 -7.30
CA ILE A 74 -16.36 -16.06 -7.08
C ILE A 74 -14.98 -16.14 -7.71
N GLY A 75 -14.69 -15.22 -8.63
CA GLY A 75 -13.35 -15.02 -9.18
C GLY A 75 -12.49 -14.22 -8.22
N VAL A 76 -11.49 -14.87 -7.65
CA VAL A 76 -10.59 -14.31 -6.63
C VAL A 76 -9.20 -14.15 -7.20
N VAL A 77 -8.68 -12.93 -7.17
CA VAL A 77 -7.28 -12.67 -7.53
C VAL A 77 -6.41 -12.83 -6.29
N VAL A 78 -5.44 -13.73 -6.34
CA VAL A 78 -4.56 -14.03 -5.21
C VAL A 78 -3.55 -12.89 -5.02
N LEU A 79 -3.50 -12.35 -3.80
CA LEU A 79 -2.61 -11.28 -3.38
C LEU A 79 -1.44 -11.85 -2.57
N GLY A 80 -0.69 -12.76 -3.18
CA GLY A 80 0.44 -13.44 -2.54
C GLY A 80 1.03 -14.53 -3.44
N GLU A 81 1.64 -15.52 -2.81
CA GLU A 81 2.11 -16.73 -3.48
C GLU A 81 0.92 -17.65 -3.71
N ALA A 82 0.58 -17.93 -4.97
CA ALA A 82 -0.54 -18.80 -5.31
C ALA A 82 -0.17 -20.30 -5.25
N GLU A 83 1.12 -20.61 -5.12
CA GLU A 83 1.66 -21.98 -5.12
C GLU A 83 1.24 -22.78 -3.87
N SER A 84 0.90 -22.09 -2.78
CA SER A 84 0.41 -22.71 -1.53
C SER A 84 -1.10 -22.92 -1.51
N ILE A 85 -1.82 -22.46 -2.54
CA ILE A 85 -3.28 -22.57 -2.62
C ILE A 85 -3.64 -23.84 -3.40
N GLU A 86 -4.51 -24.66 -2.82
CA GLU A 86 -4.93 -25.94 -3.38
C GLU A 86 -6.45 -26.01 -3.55
N GLU A 87 -6.91 -26.88 -4.44
CA GLU A 87 -8.33 -27.19 -4.58
C GLU A 87 -8.90 -27.74 -3.26
N ASN A 88 -10.17 -27.43 -2.97
CA ASN A 88 -10.88 -27.73 -1.74
C ASN A 88 -10.40 -27.01 -0.47
N GLN A 89 -9.35 -26.18 -0.56
CA GLN A 89 -8.91 -25.35 0.56
C GLN A 89 -10.04 -24.40 1.02
N THR A 90 -10.10 -24.16 2.32
CA THR A 90 -11.12 -23.28 2.90
C THR A 90 -10.79 -21.81 2.64
N VAL A 91 -11.81 -21.02 2.29
CA VAL A 91 -11.69 -19.58 2.10
C VAL A 91 -12.70 -18.86 2.99
N LYS A 92 -12.28 -17.76 3.61
CA LYS A 92 -13.11 -16.96 4.52
C LYS A 92 -13.30 -15.55 3.99
N ALA A 93 -14.54 -15.09 4.01
CA ALA A 93 -14.87 -13.68 3.83
C ALA A 93 -14.42 -12.88 5.06
N THR A 94 -13.67 -11.79 4.85
CA THR A 94 -13.16 -10.97 5.95
C THR A 94 -14.16 -9.89 6.41
N GLY A 95 -15.21 -9.65 5.62
CA GLY A 95 -16.14 -8.52 5.74
C GLY A 95 -15.51 -7.17 5.38
N ARG A 96 -14.27 -7.16 4.89
CA ARG A 96 -13.49 -5.95 4.64
C ARG A 96 -13.30 -5.76 3.14
N ILE A 97 -13.92 -4.71 2.62
CA ILE A 97 -13.56 -4.17 1.30
C ILE A 97 -12.09 -3.79 1.31
N LEU A 98 -11.40 -4.00 0.19
CA LEU A 98 -9.99 -3.68 -0.02
C LEU A 98 -9.60 -2.35 0.62
N SER A 99 -8.78 -2.44 1.66
CA SER A 99 -8.38 -1.33 2.50
C SER A 99 -6.91 -1.45 2.85
N VAL A 100 -6.25 -0.30 3.05
CA VAL A 100 -4.84 -0.23 3.45
C VAL A 100 -4.69 0.64 4.70
N PRO A 101 -3.67 0.41 5.52
CA PRO A 101 -3.29 1.31 6.60
C PRO A 101 -2.86 2.67 6.02
N VAL A 102 -3.33 3.75 6.63
CA VAL A 102 -3.03 5.14 6.26
C VAL A 102 -2.78 6.00 7.50
N GLY A 103 -2.20 7.18 7.30
CA GLY A 103 -1.95 8.17 8.34
C GLY A 103 -0.47 8.44 8.58
N ASP A 104 -0.18 9.30 9.56
CA ASP A 104 1.18 9.81 9.80
C ASP A 104 2.15 8.73 10.31
N ALA A 105 1.61 7.66 10.89
CA ALA A 105 2.40 6.47 11.26
C ALA A 105 3.10 5.81 10.07
N MET A 106 2.63 6.04 8.84
CA MET A 106 3.25 5.50 7.62
C MET A 106 4.53 6.26 7.24
N LEU A 107 4.72 7.51 7.68
CA LEU A 107 5.84 8.36 7.28
C LEU A 107 7.19 7.69 7.59
N GLY A 108 8.08 7.68 6.60
CA GLY A 108 9.39 7.05 6.69
C GLY A 108 9.41 5.52 6.64
N ARG A 109 8.26 4.91 6.32
CA ARG A 109 8.13 3.48 6.10
C ARG A 109 8.21 3.12 4.62
N VAL A 110 8.70 1.91 4.36
CA VAL A 110 8.57 1.24 3.05
C VAL A 110 7.55 0.12 3.20
N VAL A 111 6.49 0.17 2.41
CA VAL A 111 5.35 -0.76 2.49
C VAL A 111 5.06 -1.43 1.15
N ASN A 112 4.43 -2.59 1.18
CA ASN A 112 3.92 -3.25 -0.03
C ASN A 112 2.57 -2.63 -0.49
N ALA A 113 1.97 -3.18 -1.54
CA ALA A 113 0.70 -2.70 -2.08
C ALA A 113 -0.51 -2.87 -1.13
N LEU A 114 -0.38 -3.68 -0.07
CA LEU A 114 -1.39 -3.84 0.99
C LEU A 114 -1.10 -2.97 2.22
N GLY A 115 -0.06 -2.13 2.16
CA GLY A 115 0.38 -1.27 3.25
C GLY A 115 1.13 -2.01 4.37
N GLN A 116 1.49 -3.28 4.17
CA GLN A 116 2.31 -4.03 5.14
C GLN A 116 3.76 -3.58 5.04
N PRO A 117 4.47 -3.40 6.17
CA PRO A 117 5.85 -2.94 6.17
C PRO A 117 6.81 -4.00 5.61
N ILE A 118 7.72 -3.57 4.74
CA ILE A 118 8.77 -4.41 4.14
C ILE A 118 10.18 -3.86 4.41
N ASP A 119 10.30 -2.86 5.28
CA ASP A 119 11.55 -2.20 5.65
C ASP A 119 12.28 -2.84 6.85
N GLY A 120 11.70 -3.89 7.45
CA GLY A 120 12.27 -4.56 8.63
C GLY A 120 12.21 -3.73 9.92
N LYS A 121 11.49 -2.60 9.95
CA LYS A 121 11.36 -1.74 11.15
C LYS A 121 10.22 -2.16 12.10
N GLY A 122 9.69 -3.37 11.94
CA GLY A 122 8.55 -3.88 12.72
C GLY A 122 7.20 -3.39 12.19
N GLU A 123 6.15 -3.58 12.98
CA GLU A 123 4.78 -3.20 12.60
C GLU A 123 4.58 -1.67 12.51
N ILE A 124 3.49 -1.25 11.87
CA ILE A 124 3.08 0.16 11.81
C ILE A 124 1.99 0.39 12.86
N VAL A 125 2.35 1.04 13.96
CA VAL A 125 1.42 1.32 15.07
C VAL A 125 0.77 2.69 14.87
N GLY A 126 -0.56 2.74 15.04
CA GLY A 126 -1.33 3.99 14.96
C GLY A 126 -1.81 4.37 13.55
N ALA A 127 -1.64 3.49 12.57
CA ALA A 127 -2.30 3.64 11.28
C ALA A 127 -3.80 3.28 11.40
N ILE A 128 -4.64 3.96 10.62
CA ILE A 128 -6.06 3.63 10.48
C ILE A 128 -6.30 2.94 9.15
N MET A 129 -7.32 2.09 9.06
CA MET A 129 -7.67 1.43 7.81
C MET A 129 -8.55 2.34 6.95
N ARG A 130 -8.18 2.50 5.68
CA ARG A 130 -8.95 3.25 4.68
C ARG A 130 -9.16 2.41 3.42
N ARG A 131 -10.38 2.46 2.87
CA ARG A 131 -10.69 1.81 1.59
C ARG A 131 -9.82 2.39 0.47
N VAL A 132 -9.34 1.51 -0.39
CA VAL A 132 -8.45 1.88 -1.50
C VAL A 132 -9.21 2.52 -2.65
N GLU A 133 -10.41 2.00 -2.93
CA GLU A 133 -11.29 2.52 -3.97
C GLU A 133 -12.39 3.39 -3.34
N VAL A 134 -12.21 4.70 -3.46
CA VAL A 134 -13.16 5.71 -3.00
C VAL A 134 -13.43 6.68 -4.15
N GLN A 135 -14.68 7.12 -4.26
CA GLN A 135 -15.07 8.10 -5.28
C GLN A 135 -14.28 9.39 -5.10
N ALA A 136 -13.67 9.87 -6.19
CA ALA A 136 -12.93 11.13 -6.16
C ALA A 136 -13.86 12.34 -5.93
N PRO A 137 -13.36 13.43 -5.32
CA PRO A 137 -14.14 14.65 -5.16
C PRO A 137 -14.66 15.18 -6.50
N GLY A 138 -15.97 15.48 -6.53
CA GLY A 138 -16.63 16.12 -7.68
C GLY A 138 -16.16 17.57 -7.89
N ILE A 139 -16.65 18.23 -8.94
CA ILE A 139 -16.22 19.59 -9.32
C ILE A 139 -16.43 20.59 -8.17
N MET A 140 -17.58 20.51 -7.50
CA MET A 140 -17.92 21.39 -6.37
C MET A 140 -17.00 21.20 -5.15
N GLY A 141 -16.35 20.04 -5.03
CA GLY A 141 -15.40 19.74 -3.96
C GLY A 141 -13.96 20.15 -4.27
N ARG A 142 -13.72 20.91 -5.34
CA ARG A 142 -12.38 21.31 -5.78
C ARG A 142 -12.20 22.82 -5.73
N LYS A 143 -10.97 23.24 -5.42
CA LYS A 143 -10.50 24.62 -5.56
C LYS A 143 -9.55 24.71 -6.76
N PRO A 144 -9.55 25.81 -7.53
CA PRO A 144 -8.50 26.05 -8.52
C PRO A 144 -7.11 25.98 -7.89
N VAL A 145 -6.18 25.37 -8.62
CA VAL A 145 -4.77 25.29 -8.23
C VAL A 145 -4.19 26.71 -8.28
N HIS A 146 -3.69 27.20 -7.15
CA HIS A 146 -3.19 28.57 -6.98
C HIS A 146 -1.89 28.65 -6.17
N GLU A 147 -1.46 27.55 -5.56
CA GLU A 147 -0.21 27.46 -4.81
C GLU A 147 0.84 26.68 -5.61
N PRO A 148 2.09 27.15 -5.71
CA PRO A 148 3.14 26.43 -6.42
C PRO A 148 3.65 25.24 -5.61
N LEU A 149 4.04 24.18 -6.32
CA LEU A 149 4.84 23.07 -5.82
C LEU A 149 6.23 23.20 -6.44
N GLN A 150 7.19 23.66 -5.63
CA GLN A 150 8.54 23.96 -6.10
C GLN A 150 9.31 22.68 -6.35
N THR A 151 9.72 22.43 -7.60
CA THR A 151 10.51 21.22 -7.93
C THR A 151 12.00 21.40 -7.62
N GLY A 152 12.49 22.64 -7.59
CA GLY A 152 13.92 22.96 -7.48
C GLY A 152 14.65 22.86 -8.81
N ILE A 153 13.95 22.52 -9.90
CA ILE A 153 14.50 22.35 -11.24
C ILE A 153 14.11 23.59 -12.05
N LYS A 154 15.10 24.47 -12.28
CA LYS A 154 14.91 25.76 -12.98
C LYS A 154 14.12 25.65 -14.28
N ALA A 155 14.38 24.62 -15.08
CA ALA A 155 13.69 24.42 -16.35
C ALA A 155 12.19 24.15 -16.16
N ILE A 156 11.81 23.40 -15.13
CA ILE A 156 10.41 23.08 -14.82
C ILE A 156 9.76 24.27 -14.14
N ASP A 157 10.34 24.79 -13.06
CA ASP A 157 9.74 25.86 -12.27
C ASP A 157 9.56 27.17 -13.05
N ALA A 158 10.39 27.42 -14.08
CA ALA A 158 10.27 28.61 -14.94
C ALA A 158 9.38 28.42 -16.18
N MET A 159 9.42 27.26 -16.84
CA MET A 159 8.72 27.07 -18.12
C MET A 159 7.40 26.30 -17.99
N THR A 160 7.34 25.34 -17.07
CA THR A 160 6.19 24.44 -16.85
C THR A 160 5.95 24.27 -15.35
N PRO A 161 5.56 25.36 -14.64
CA PRO A 161 5.41 25.32 -13.19
C PRO A 161 4.31 24.32 -12.79
N ILE A 162 4.55 23.61 -11.69
CA ILE A 162 3.62 22.63 -11.13
C ILE A 162 2.96 23.27 -9.91
N GLY A 163 1.64 23.21 -9.81
CA GLY A 163 0.90 23.66 -8.63
C GLY A 163 0.44 22.53 -7.70
N ARG A 164 0.18 22.85 -6.43
CA ARG A 164 -0.38 21.92 -5.44
C ARG A 164 -1.80 21.51 -5.84
N GLY A 165 -2.01 20.22 -6.10
CA GLY A 165 -3.26 19.67 -6.62
C GLY A 165 -3.31 19.52 -8.15
N GLN A 166 -2.24 19.92 -8.87
CA GLN A 166 -2.08 19.64 -10.29
C GLN A 166 -1.62 18.19 -10.53
N ARG A 167 -1.92 17.66 -11.72
CA ARG A 167 -1.40 16.39 -12.21
C ARG A 167 -0.46 16.70 -13.38
N GLU A 168 0.80 16.33 -13.24
CA GLU A 168 1.84 16.59 -14.25
C GLU A 168 2.48 15.27 -14.70
N LEU A 169 2.51 15.02 -16.01
CA LEU A 169 3.06 13.79 -16.58
C LEU A 169 4.53 13.97 -16.96
N ILE A 170 5.40 13.14 -16.38
CA ILE A 170 6.81 13.03 -16.81
C ILE A 170 6.95 11.86 -17.78
N ILE A 171 7.02 12.16 -19.07
CA ILE A 171 7.17 11.17 -20.16
C ILE A 171 8.55 11.26 -20.81
N GLY A 172 9.10 10.12 -21.24
CA GLY A 172 10.36 10.05 -21.97
C GLY A 172 10.96 8.65 -22.01
N ASP A 173 12.00 8.48 -22.80
CA ASP A 173 12.66 7.19 -23.03
C ASP A 173 13.38 6.61 -21.81
N ARG A 174 13.84 5.37 -21.91
CA ARG A 174 14.65 4.75 -20.86
C ARG A 174 15.90 5.60 -20.60
N LYS A 175 16.23 5.78 -19.31
CA LYS A 175 17.43 6.52 -18.86
C LYS A 175 17.47 8.01 -19.23
N THR A 176 16.33 8.67 -19.39
CA THR A 176 16.25 10.13 -19.63
C THR A 176 16.08 10.99 -18.36
N GLY A 177 16.34 10.44 -17.17
CA GLY A 177 16.26 11.21 -15.92
C GLY A 177 14.87 11.35 -15.30
N LYS A 178 13.84 10.64 -15.78
CA LYS A 178 12.47 10.70 -15.22
C LYS A 178 12.42 10.49 -13.71
N THR A 179 13.08 9.44 -13.22
CA THR A 179 13.15 9.15 -11.78
C THR A 179 13.94 10.22 -11.04
N THR A 180 15.04 10.71 -11.62
CA THR A 180 15.84 11.79 -11.03
C THR A 180 15.00 13.05 -10.81
N ILE A 181 14.21 13.47 -11.80
CA ILE A 181 13.29 14.61 -11.67
C ILE A 181 12.33 14.41 -10.50
N ALA A 182 11.71 13.23 -10.38
CA ALA A 182 10.76 12.93 -9.31
C ALA A 182 11.42 12.91 -7.92
N ILE A 183 12.61 12.30 -7.80
CA ILE A 183 13.34 12.22 -6.54
C ILE A 183 13.86 13.60 -6.12
N ASP A 184 14.47 14.36 -7.02
CA ASP A 184 14.94 15.72 -6.72
C ASP A 184 13.78 16.63 -6.29
N THR A 185 12.61 16.47 -6.92
CA THR A 185 11.39 17.16 -6.50
C THR A 185 11.01 16.79 -5.07
N ILE A 186 11.05 15.51 -4.70
CA ILE A 186 10.79 15.06 -3.31
C ILE A 186 11.80 15.69 -2.36
N LEU A 187 13.11 15.65 -2.68
CA LEU A 187 14.16 16.23 -1.84
C LEU A 187 13.95 17.73 -1.59
N ASN A 188 13.49 18.46 -2.61
CA ASN A 188 13.21 19.89 -2.52
C ASN A 188 12.00 20.23 -1.62
N GLN A 189 11.18 19.25 -1.24
CA GLN A 189 10.03 19.49 -0.34
C GLN A 189 10.42 19.61 1.14
N ARG A 190 11.69 19.39 1.49
CA ARG A 190 12.16 19.47 2.88
C ARG A 190 11.84 20.83 3.49
N GLY A 191 11.05 20.83 4.56
CA GLY A 191 10.65 22.03 5.28
C GLY A 191 9.54 22.86 4.60
N LEU A 192 9.00 22.41 3.46
CA LEU A 192 7.91 23.11 2.74
C LEU A 192 6.50 22.66 3.16
N GLY A 193 6.41 21.78 4.17
CA GLY A 193 5.16 21.24 4.67
C GLY A 193 4.44 20.30 3.70
N VAL A 194 5.14 19.74 2.71
CA VAL A 194 4.57 18.78 1.74
C VAL A 194 4.99 17.37 2.14
N LYS A 195 3.99 16.51 2.39
CA LYS A 195 4.21 15.07 2.57
C LYS A 195 4.29 14.40 1.20
N CYS A 196 5.22 13.46 1.06
CA CYS A 196 5.56 12.83 -0.22
C CYS A 196 5.21 11.34 -0.21
N ILE A 197 4.85 10.81 -1.37
CA ILE A 197 4.61 9.38 -1.58
C ILE A 197 5.32 8.97 -2.84
N TYR A 198 6.24 8.02 -2.74
CA TYR A 198 6.94 7.44 -3.88
C TYR A 198 6.44 6.02 -4.12
N VAL A 199 5.69 5.84 -5.21
CA VAL A 199 5.13 4.53 -5.59
C VAL A 199 6.01 3.90 -6.67
N ALA A 200 6.74 2.84 -6.31
CA ALA A 200 7.64 2.12 -7.20
C ALA A 200 6.98 0.84 -7.72
N ILE A 201 6.63 0.83 -9.01
CA ILE A 201 5.89 -0.25 -9.66
C ILE A 201 6.77 -0.95 -10.68
N GLY A 202 6.92 -2.27 -10.55
CA GLY A 202 7.68 -3.12 -11.48
C GLY A 202 9.18 -2.80 -11.55
N GLN A 203 9.72 -2.03 -10.59
CA GLN A 203 11.14 -1.75 -10.52
C GLN A 203 11.91 -2.94 -9.92
N LYS A 204 13.20 -3.03 -10.19
CA LYS A 204 14.07 -4.01 -9.50
C LYS A 204 14.15 -3.63 -8.02
N GLY A 205 14.08 -4.62 -7.13
CA GLY A 205 14.17 -4.38 -5.68
C GLY A 205 15.44 -3.61 -5.28
N SER A 206 16.57 -3.90 -5.93
CA SER A 206 17.82 -3.15 -5.72
C SER A 206 17.73 -1.67 -6.11
N THR A 207 17.00 -1.33 -7.18
CA THR A 207 16.77 0.06 -7.58
C THR A 207 15.89 0.79 -6.57
N ILE A 208 14.85 0.12 -6.05
CA ILE A 208 14.00 0.69 -5.00
C ILE A 208 14.82 0.95 -3.74
N ALA A 209 15.64 -0.01 -3.32
CA ALA A 209 16.51 0.13 -2.15
C ALA A 209 17.51 1.29 -2.30
N GLN A 210 18.10 1.47 -3.49
CA GLN A 210 18.96 2.62 -3.78
C GLN A 210 18.22 3.95 -3.66
N THR A 211 16.98 4.03 -4.18
CA THR A 211 16.16 5.23 -4.04
C THR A 211 15.80 5.53 -2.59
N VAL A 212 15.40 4.51 -1.82
CA VAL A 212 15.12 4.64 -0.39
C VAL A 212 16.35 5.14 0.36
N GLU A 213 17.53 4.63 0.02
CA GLU A 213 18.79 5.05 0.62
C GLU A 213 19.12 6.51 0.31
N VAL A 214 18.93 6.96 -0.93
CA VAL A 214 19.07 8.38 -1.30
C VAL A 214 18.11 9.24 -0.48
N LEU A 215 16.82 8.88 -0.41
CA LEU A 215 15.85 9.61 0.40
C LEU A 215 16.25 9.66 1.88
N ARG A 216 16.81 8.57 2.42
CA ARG A 216 17.29 8.50 3.80
C ARG A 216 18.49 9.41 4.04
N GLN A 217 19.50 9.39 3.16
CA GLN A 217 20.72 10.18 3.27
C GLN A 217 20.45 11.68 3.25
N PHE A 218 19.49 12.13 2.44
CA PHE A 218 19.11 13.54 2.35
C PHE A 218 18.03 13.97 3.38
N GLY A 219 17.61 13.06 4.27
CA GLY A 219 16.58 13.32 5.28
C GLY A 219 15.16 13.45 4.71
N ALA A 220 14.95 13.05 3.46
CA ALA A 220 13.64 13.12 2.81
C ALA A 220 12.69 11.98 3.23
N LEU A 221 13.24 10.88 3.73
CA LEU A 221 12.44 9.76 4.20
C LEU A 221 11.53 10.17 5.39
N GLU A 222 11.89 11.18 6.18
CA GLU A 222 11.09 11.67 7.32
C GLU A 222 9.68 12.14 6.93
N TYR A 223 9.51 12.63 5.70
CA TYR A 223 8.23 13.11 5.18
C TYR A 223 7.76 12.31 3.95
N THR A 224 8.37 11.16 3.67
CA THR A 224 8.06 10.35 2.49
C THR A 224 7.62 8.94 2.89
N VAL A 225 6.57 8.44 2.25
CA VAL A 225 6.19 7.01 2.28
C VAL A 225 6.59 6.37 0.97
N VAL A 226 7.21 5.20 1.02
CA VAL A 226 7.55 4.44 -0.18
C VAL A 226 6.62 3.24 -0.29
N VAL A 227 5.82 3.18 -1.35
CA VAL A 227 5.00 2.01 -1.69
C VAL A 227 5.74 1.23 -2.77
N ALA A 228 6.08 -0.01 -2.49
CA ALA A 228 6.91 -0.83 -3.36
C ALA A 228 6.15 -2.08 -3.83
N ALA A 229 6.06 -2.22 -5.15
CA ALA A 229 5.65 -3.44 -5.84
C ALA A 229 6.75 -3.81 -6.85
N PRO A 230 7.89 -4.38 -6.40
CA PRO A 230 8.98 -4.80 -7.26
C PRO A 230 8.53 -5.75 -8.38
N ALA A 231 9.37 -5.86 -9.42
CA ALA A 231 9.12 -6.71 -10.57
C ALA A 231 8.82 -8.19 -10.21
N SER A 232 9.43 -8.68 -9.14
CA SER A 232 9.25 -10.04 -8.61
C SER A 232 7.88 -10.28 -7.98
N ASN A 233 7.13 -9.24 -7.61
CA ASN A 233 5.79 -9.44 -7.09
C ASN A 233 4.81 -9.88 -8.20
N PRO A 234 3.76 -10.60 -7.81
CA PRO A 234 2.61 -10.89 -8.67
C PRO A 234 2.01 -9.63 -9.31
N ALA A 235 1.34 -9.80 -10.46
CA ALA A 235 0.67 -8.72 -11.16
C ALA A 235 -0.31 -7.89 -10.30
N PRO A 236 -1.10 -8.50 -9.39
CA PRO A 236 -2.04 -7.76 -8.55
C PRO A 236 -1.38 -6.70 -7.66
N PHE A 237 -0.20 -6.97 -7.11
CA PHE A 237 0.54 -5.96 -6.33
C PHE A 237 0.94 -4.76 -7.18
N LYS A 238 1.38 -4.99 -8.41
CA LYS A 238 1.75 -3.93 -9.35
C LYS A 238 0.54 -3.09 -9.75
N TYR A 239 -0.63 -3.72 -9.89
CA TYR A 239 -1.89 -3.05 -10.16
C TYR A 239 -2.41 -2.23 -8.97
N LEU A 240 -2.31 -2.76 -7.75
CA LEU A 240 -2.84 -2.13 -6.54
C LEU A 240 -1.94 -1.02 -5.95
N ALA A 241 -0.63 -1.07 -6.18
CA ALA A 241 0.32 -0.12 -5.61
C ALA A 241 -0.01 1.37 -5.85
N PRO A 242 -0.40 1.82 -7.07
CA PRO A 242 -0.87 3.19 -7.28
C PRO A 242 -2.03 3.57 -6.36
N TYR A 243 -3.03 2.69 -6.23
CA TYR A 243 -4.22 2.98 -5.43
C TYR A 243 -3.91 3.01 -3.93
N ALA A 244 -3.03 2.13 -3.45
CA ALA A 244 -2.54 2.19 -2.09
C ALA A 244 -1.82 3.52 -1.80
N GLY A 245 -0.96 3.98 -2.72
CA GLY A 245 -0.33 5.29 -2.64
C GLY A 245 -1.35 6.44 -2.62
N CYS A 246 -2.37 6.38 -3.48
CA CYS A 246 -3.47 7.34 -3.49
C CYS A 246 -4.24 7.35 -2.17
N ALA A 247 -4.57 6.20 -1.59
CA ALA A 247 -5.29 6.11 -0.33
C ALA A 247 -4.51 6.75 0.84
N ILE A 248 -3.19 6.51 0.90
CA ILE A 248 -2.30 7.16 1.88
C ILE A 248 -2.32 8.68 1.69
N GLY A 249 -2.21 9.15 0.45
CA GLY A 249 -2.22 10.60 0.14
C GLY A 249 -3.57 11.26 0.42
N GLN A 250 -4.68 10.59 0.08
CA GLN A 250 -6.04 11.07 0.35
C GLN A 250 -6.28 11.27 1.84
N GLN A 251 -5.75 10.40 2.69
CA GLN A 251 -5.87 10.57 4.13
C GLN A 251 -5.27 11.90 4.60
N TRP A 252 -4.16 12.35 4.03
CA TRP A 252 -3.60 13.65 4.37
C TRP A 252 -4.35 14.80 3.70
N MET A 253 -4.73 14.62 2.43
CA MET A 253 -5.48 15.62 1.65
C MET A 253 -6.84 15.96 2.29
N GLU A 254 -7.52 14.99 2.90
CA GLU A 254 -8.83 15.23 3.53
C GLU A 254 -8.72 15.83 4.94
N ASN A 255 -7.54 15.76 5.56
CA ASN A 255 -7.28 16.27 6.90
C ASN A 255 -6.42 17.56 6.90
N GLY A 256 -6.23 18.20 5.73
CA GLY A 256 -5.42 19.40 5.54
C GLY A 256 -5.47 19.93 4.12
#